data_AF-A4Z2P7-F1
#
_entry.id   AF-A4Z2P7-F1
#
_cell.length_a   1.000
_cell.length_b   1.000
_cell.length_c   1.000
_cell.angle_alpha   90.00
_cell.angle_beta   90.00
_cell.angle_gamma   90.00
#
_symmetry.space_group_name_H-M   'P 1'
#
loop_
_entity.id
_entity.type
_entity.pdbx_description
1 polymer ?
#
loop_
_entity_poly.entity_id
_entity_poly.type
_entity_poly.pdbx_seq_one_letter_code
_entity_poly.pdbx_strand_id
1 'polypeptide(L)'
;MPSETQSHRLTLATIMLALLALLAATPVRADAGMAAAAMSANGGLAACSANTGKALYECVANVLDKLSNDITAPGVPETRRALSNAAAGVRAAATKAQALSAVTQCRALITSALAKVRALGGGYVAGWGGGAGAGAGLAAVSDVLARAAKLIQSKG
;
A
#
# COMPACT_ATOMS: atom_id res chain seq x y z
N MET A 1 19.84 -38.31 41.22
CA MET A 1 18.80 -37.29 40.94
C MET A 1 19.46 -36.05 40.33
N PRO A 2 19.56 -35.97 38.99
CA PRO A 2 19.53 -34.66 38.34
C PRO A 2 18.78 -34.72 37.00
N SER A 3 17.56 -34.21 36.91
CA SER A 3 16.82 -34.17 35.64
C SER A 3 15.84 -33.01 35.46
N GLU A 4 15.80 -32.02 36.36
CA GLU A 4 14.82 -30.92 36.29
C GLU A 4 15.32 -29.64 35.60
N THR A 5 16.63 -29.41 35.47
CA THR A 5 17.18 -28.15 34.91
C THR A 5 17.24 -28.10 33.38
N GLN A 6 17.10 -29.24 32.69
CA GLN A 6 17.25 -29.32 31.23
C GLN A 6 15.95 -28.96 30.47
N SER A 7 14.79 -29.16 31.09
CA SER A 7 13.48 -28.96 30.46
C SER A 7 13.13 -27.48 30.25
N HIS A 8 13.56 -26.61 31.18
CA HIS A 8 13.31 -25.16 31.10
C HIS A 8 14.13 -24.45 30.02
N ARG A 9 15.32 -24.97 29.70
CA ARG A 9 16.18 -24.38 28.64
C ARG A 9 15.63 -24.66 27.24
N LEU A 10 15.02 -25.84 27.03
CA LEU A 10 14.40 -26.18 25.76
C LEU A 10 13.13 -25.35 25.47
N THR A 11 12.33 -25.07 26.51
CA THR A 11 11.08 -24.30 26.37
C THR A 11 11.33 -22.81 26.13
N LEU A 12 12.36 -22.22 26.73
CA LEU A 12 12.76 -20.84 26.45
C LEU A 12 13.30 -20.66 25.02
N ALA A 13 14.06 -21.64 24.52
CA ALA A 13 14.62 -21.60 23.17
C ALA A 13 13.54 -21.68 22.08
N THR A 14 12.51 -22.52 22.26
CA THR A 14 11.41 -22.65 21.29
C THR A 14 10.49 -21.43 21.27
N ILE A 15 10.23 -20.79 22.41
CA ILE A 15 9.45 -19.56 22.47
C ILE A 15 10.18 -18.41 21.76
N MET A 16 11.50 -18.27 21.96
CA MET A 16 12.29 -17.28 21.22
C MET A 16 12.30 -17.54 19.71
N LEU A 17 12.42 -18.80 19.29
CA LEU A 17 12.41 -19.15 17.87
C LEU A 17 11.04 -18.87 17.22
N ALA A 18 9.95 -19.13 17.94
CA ALA A 18 8.59 -18.82 17.49
C ALA A 18 8.33 -17.31 17.40
N LEU A 19 8.84 -16.52 18.35
CA LEU A 19 8.76 -15.05 18.27
C LEU A 19 9.59 -14.49 17.11
N LEU A 20 10.80 -15.03 16.86
CA LEU A 20 11.63 -14.61 15.73
C LEU A 20 10.96 -14.93 14.39
N ALA A 21 10.32 -16.09 14.27
CA ALA A 21 9.57 -16.48 13.07
C ALA A 21 8.33 -15.61 12.83
N LEU A 22 7.65 -15.15 13.90
CA LEU A 22 6.52 -14.23 13.78
C LEU A 22 6.94 -12.84 13.29
N LEU A 23 8.10 -12.33 13.71
CA LEU A 23 8.62 -11.05 13.21
C LEU A 23 8.99 -11.12 11.73
N ALA A 24 9.58 -12.22 11.27
CA ALA A 24 9.99 -12.42 9.88
C ALA A 24 8.81 -12.64 8.90
N ALA A 25 7.61 -12.96 9.38
CA ALA A 25 6.43 -13.20 8.54
C ALA A 25 5.63 -11.92 8.17
N THR A 26 5.93 -10.79 8.82
CA THR A 26 5.24 -9.51 8.58
C THR A 26 5.47 -8.87 7.20
N PRO A 27 6.68 -8.87 6.61
CA PRO A 27 6.92 -8.16 5.35
C PRO A 27 6.25 -8.86 4.14
N VAL A 28 6.16 -10.19 4.16
CA VAL A 28 5.51 -10.98 3.10
C VAL A 28 4.02 -10.69 2.99
N ARG A 29 3.34 -10.49 4.13
CA ARG A 29 1.90 -10.18 4.17
C ARG A 29 1.58 -8.76 3.72
N ALA A 30 2.47 -7.80 3.96
CA ALA A 30 2.25 -6.41 3.56
C ALA A 30 2.24 -6.22 2.04
N ASP A 31 3.19 -6.83 1.32
CA ASP A 31 3.24 -6.76 -0.14
C ASP A 31 2.05 -7.45 -0.80
N ALA A 32 1.68 -8.66 -0.33
CA ALA A 32 0.53 -9.39 -0.87
C ALA A 32 -0.80 -8.65 -0.62
N GLY A 33 -0.97 -8.07 0.58
CA GLY A 33 -2.15 -7.28 0.92
C GLY A 33 -2.30 -6.03 0.05
N MET A 34 -1.21 -5.30 -0.19
CA MET A 34 -1.21 -4.13 -1.09
C MET A 34 -1.52 -4.52 -2.54
N ALA A 35 -0.97 -5.62 -3.04
CA ALA A 35 -1.26 -6.10 -4.39
C ALA A 35 -2.75 -6.50 -4.55
N ALA A 36 -3.31 -7.21 -3.57
CA ALA A 36 -4.72 -7.58 -3.57
C ALA A 36 -5.64 -6.36 -3.54
N ALA A 37 -5.33 -5.40 -2.67
CA ALA A 37 -6.08 -4.14 -2.59
C ALA A 37 -5.98 -3.35 -3.90
N ALA A 38 -4.80 -3.30 -4.53
CA ALA A 38 -4.60 -2.65 -5.82
C ALA A 38 -5.40 -3.31 -6.96
N MET A 39 -5.56 -4.64 -6.95
CA MET A 39 -6.45 -5.34 -7.89
C MET A 39 -7.91 -4.91 -7.71
N SER A 40 -8.40 -4.84 -6.47
CA SER A 40 -9.75 -4.35 -6.19
C SER A 40 -9.94 -2.90 -6.64
N ALA A 41 -8.96 -2.04 -6.36
CA ALA A 41 -8.98 -0.64 -6.79
C ALA A 41 -9.00 -0.50 -8.32
N ASN A 42 -8.27 -1.34 -9.05
CA ASN A 42 -8.31 -1.37 -10.51
C ASN A 42 -9.69 -1.74 -11.06
N GLY A 43 -10.42 -2.65 -10.41
CA GLY A 43 -11.83 -2.92 -10.72
C GLY A 43 -12.72 -1.71 -10.46
N GLY A 44 -12.52 -1.03 -9.33
CA GLY A 44 -13.23 0.22 -9.01
C GLY A 44 -12.99 1.35 -10.01
N LEU A 45 -11.74 1.57 -10.43
CA LEU A 45 -11.40 2.56 -11.45
C LEU A 45 -12.05 2.24 -12.80
N ALA A 46 -12.18 0.96 -13.16
CA ALA A 46 -12.90 0.58 -14.38
C ALA A 46 -14.37 0.98 -14.30
N ALA A 47 -15.03 0.79 -13.15
CA ALA A 47 -16.40 1.25 -12.93
C ALA A 47 -16.51 2.78 -12.96
N CYS A 48 -15.50 3.51 -12.46
CA CYS A 48 -15.47 4.98 -12.54
C CYS A 48 -15.43 5.52 -13.97
N SER A 49 -15.07 4.70 -14.97
CA SER A 49 -15.05 5.15 -16.35
C SER A 49 -16.41 5.54 -16.92
N ALA A 50 -17.52 5.14 -16.29
CA ALA A 50 -18.85 5.63 -16.65
C ALA A 50 -19.10 7.10 -16.28
N ASN A 51 -18.29 7.67 -15.38
CA ASN A 51 -18.45 9.04 -14.87
C ASN A 51 -17.56 10.05 -15.61
N THR A 52 -17.91 11.33 -15.51
CA THR A 52 -17.12 12.46 -16.02
C THR A 52 -17.12 13.63 -15.02
N GLY A 53 -16.17 14.56 -15.18
CA GLY A 53 -16.10 15.78 -14.36
C GLY A 53 -16.03 15.50 -12.85
N LYS A 54 -16.85 16.21 -12.05
CA LYS A 54 -16.82 16.10 -10.58
C LYS A 54 -17.22 14.70 -10.09
N ALA A 55 -18.21 14.06 -10.71
CA ALA A 55 -18.64 12.71 -10.36
C ALA A 55 -17.51 11.68 -10.58
N LEU A 56 -16.68 11.88 -11.60
CA LEU A 56 -15.48 11.08 -11.80
C LEU A 56 -14.48 11.26 -10.65
N TYR A 57 -14.24 12.50 -10.22
CA TYR A 57 -13.32 12.79 -9.13
C TYR A 57 -13.78 12.13 -7.83
N GLU A 58 -15.06 12.21 -7.50
CA GLU A 58 -15.63 11.55 -6.32
C GLU A 58 -15.49 10.02 -6.40
N CYS A 59 -15.77 9.43 -7.56
CA CYS A 59 -15.60 7.99 -7.77
C CYS A 59 -14.13 7.57 -7.58
N VAL A 60 -13.19 8.27 -8.22
CA VAL A 60 -11.75 7.99 -8.08
C VAL A 60 -11.31 8.15 -6.63
N ALA A 61 -11.75 9.21 -5.95
CA ALA A 61 -11.40 9.41 -4.55
C ALA A 61 -11.93 8.30 -3.64
N ASN A 62 -13.15 7.82 -3.87
CA ASN A 62 -13.70 6.69 -3.11
C ASN A 62 -12.91 5.40 -3.35
N VAL A 63 -12.42 5.18 -4.56
CA VAL A 63 -11.53 4.06 -4.86
C VAL A 63 -10.19 4.18 -4.11
N LEU A 64 -9.57 5.37 -4.10
CA LEU A 64 -8.32 5.60 -3.38
C LEU A 64 -8.47 5.48 -1.86
N ASP A 65 -9.60 5.93 -1.32
CA ASP A 65 -9.93 5.83 0.10
C ASP A 65 -10.19 4.37 0.50
N LYS A 66 -10.94 3.62 -0.32
CA LYS A 66 -11.12 2.18 -0.12
C LYS A 66 -9.79 1.43 -0.20
N LEU A 67 -8.93 1.76 -1.17
CA LEU A 67 -7.58 1.20 -1.27
C LEU A 67 -6.77 1.47 0.00
N SER A 68 -6.81 2.68 0.53
CA SER A 68 -6.15 3.04 1.81
C SER A 68 -6.65 2.17 2.98
N ASN A 69 -7.96 1.90 3.04
CA ASN A 69 -8.57 1.10 4.10
C ASN A 69 -8.33 -0.40 3.95
N ASP A 70 -8.31 -0.92 2.72
CA ASP A 70 -8.05 -2.33 2.41
C ASP A 70 -6.58 -2.71 2.68
N ILE A 71 -5.67 -1.73 2.64
CA ILE A 71 -4.28 -1.89 3.08
C ILE A 71 -4.27 -1.94 4.62
N THR A 72 -4.51 -3.13 5.16
CA THR A 72 -4.61 -3.41 6.61
C THR A 72 -3.29 -3.88 7.22
N ALA A 73 -2.25 -4.06 6.41
CA ALA A 73 -1.00 -4.63 6.87
C ALA A 73 -0.32 -3.75 7.94
N PRO A 74 0.12 -4.33 9.07
CA PRO A 74 0.96 -3.61 10.02
C PRO A 74 2.27 -3.24 9.33
N GLY A 75 2.68 -1.97 9.43
CA GLY A 75 3.96 -1.48 8.88
C GLY A 75 3.88 -0.57 7.65
N VAL A 76 2.69 -0.28 7.11
CA VAL A 76 2.52 0.62 5.94
C VAL A 76 1.69 1.91 6.18
N PRO A 77 1.79 2.59 7.34
CA PRO A 77 1.00 3.80 7.62
C PRO A 77 1.22 4.95 6.64
N GLU A 78 2.41 5.09 6.06
CA GLU A 78 2.71 6.17 5.11
C GLU A 78 2.03 5.93 3.76
N THR A 79 1.98 4.68 3.31
CA THR A 79 1.24 4.30 2.09
C THR A 79 -0.25 4.67 2.23
N ARG A 80 -0.87 4.33 3.37
CA ARG A 80 -2.27 4.70 3.63
C ARG A 80 -2.46 6.21 3.70
N ARG A 81 -1.60 6.92 4.42
CA ARG A 81 -1.68 8.38 4.55
C ARG A 81 -1.54 9.09 3.19
N ALA A 82 -0.61 8.63 2.35
CA ALA A 82 -0.44 9.17 1.01
C ALA A 82 -1.71 8.96 0.16
N LEU A 83 -2.35 7.80 0.25
CA LEU A 83 -3.58 7.48 -0.47
C LEU A 83 -4.79 8.28 0.06
N SER A 84 -4.96 8.39 1.38
CA SER A 84 -6.05 9.17 1.97
C SER A 84 -5.91 10.66 1.63
N ASN A 85 -4.68 11.18 1.61
CA ASN A 85 -4.41 12.56 1.20
C ASN A 85 -4.73 12.77 -0.29
N ALA A 86 -4.37 11.81 -1.14
CA ALA A 86 -4.74 11.85 -2.56
C ALA A 86 -6.25 11.83 -2.75
N ALA A 87 -6.97 10.95 -2.04
CA ALA A 87 -8.43 10.88 -2.06
C ALA A 87 -9.05 12.22 -1.65
N ALA A 88 -8.61 12.81 -0.54
CA ALA A 88 -9.06 14.12 -0.09
C ALA A 88 -8.77 15.23 -1.11
N GLY A 89 -7.56 15.25 -1.68
CA GLY A 89 -7.18 16.22 -2.71
C GLY A 89 -8.02 16.10 -3.98
N VAL A 90 -8.31 14.88 -4.43
CA VAL A 90 -9.19 14.63 -5.58
C VAL A 90 -10.64 15.03 -5.28
N ARG A 91 -11.17 14.77 -4.07
CA ARG A 91 -12.51 15.25 -3.68
C ARG A 91 -12.58 16.77 -3.64
N ALA A 92 -11.54 17.43 -3.16
CA ALA A 92 -11.46 18.88 -3.08
C ALA A 92 -11.25 19.55 -4.43
N ALA A 93 -10.76 18.81 -5.44
CA ALA A 93 -10.46 19.37 -6.75
C ALA A 93 -11.72 19.94 -7.43
N ALA A 94 -11.62 21.20 -7.85
CA ALA A 94 -12.61 21.88 -8.70
C ALA A 94 -12.24 21.78 -10.18
N THR A 95 -10.98 21.44 -10.48
CA THR A 95 -10.45 21.35 -11.85
C THR A 95 -9.66 20.06 -12.04
N LYS A 96 -9.58 19.65 -13.31
CA LYS A 96 -8.75 18.53 -13.77
C LYS A 96 -7.30 18.64 -13.33
N ALA A 97 -6.73 19.85 -13.42
CA ALA A 97 -5.34 20.10 -13.04
C ALA A 97 -5.11 19.85 -11.53
N GLN A 98 -6.05 20.26 -10.67
CA GLN A 98 -5.98 20.00 -9.23
C GLN A 98 -6.09 18.50 -8.92
N ALA A 99 -7.04 17.80 -9.57
CA ALA A 99 -7.20 16.36 -9.39
C ALA A 99 -5.95 15.58 -9.84
N LEU A 100 -5.39 15.93 -11.01
CA LEU A 100 -4.14 15.33 -11.50
C LEU A 100 -2.96 15.63 -10.57
N SER A 101 -2.85 16.86 -10.05
CA SER A 101 -1.80 17.24 -9.11
C SER A 101 -1.85 16.37 -7.84
N ALA A 102 -3.03 16.16 -7.27
CA ALA A 102 -3.19 15.31 -6.07
C ALA A 102 -2.75 13.85 -6.34
N VAL A 103 -3.18 13.26 -7.45
CA VAL A 103 -2.81 11.87 -7.80
C VAL A 103 -1.32 11.74 -8.13
N THR A 104 -0.74 12.71 -8.85
CA THR A 104 0.67 12.69 -9.22
C THR A 104 1.60 12.88 -8.03
N GLN A 105 1.25 13.74 -7.08
CA GLN A 105 1.99 13.88 -5.81
C GLN A 105 2.01 12.58 -5.02
N CYS A 106 0.86 11.91 -4.90
CA CYS A 106 0.77 10.61 -4.24
C CYS A 106 1.65 9.56 -4.94
N ARG A 107 1.58 9.50 -6.28
CA ARG A 107 2.39 8.58 -7.09
C ARG A 107 3.88 8.83 -6.91
N ALA A 108 4.32 10.08 -6.85
CA ALA A 108 5.72 10.43 -6.64
C ALA A 108 6.23 9.91 -5.27
N LEU A 109 5.43 10.02 -4.21
CA LEU A 109 5.76 9.49 -2.89
C LEU A 109 5.90 7.96 -2.90
N ILE A 110 4.91 7.26 -3.47
CA ILE A 110 4.92 5.79 -3.58
C ILE A 110 6.10 5.31 -4.44
N THR A 111 6.39 5.99 -5.54
CA THR A 111 7.52 5.65 -6.42
C THR A 111 8.85 5.88 -5.71
N SER A 112 8.97 6.94 -4.91
CA SER A 112 10.17 7.21 -4.10
C SER A 112 10.37 6.15 -3.02
N ALA A 113 9.28 5.68 -2.41
CA ALA A 113 9.33 4.57 -1.45
C ALA A 113 9.74 3.26 -2.13
N LEU A 114 9.19 2.96 -3.30
CA LEU A 114 9.57 1.81 -4.11
C LEU A 114 11.04 1.84 -4.50
N ALA A 115 11.58 3.01 -4.86
CA ALA A 115 13.01 3.18 -5.15
C ALA A 115 13.87 2.83 -3.92
N LYS A 116 13.46 3.25 -2.71
CA LYS A 116 14.13 2.89 -1.46
C LYS A 116 14.09 1.38 -1.19
N VAL A 117 12.93 0.73 -1.37
CA VAL A 117 12.79 -0.74 -1.22
C VAL A 117 13.74 -1.46 -2.18
N ARG A 118 13.82 -1.03 -3.44
CA ARG A 118 14.71 -1.62 -4.44
C ARG A 118 16.20 -1.39 -4.13
N ALA A 119 16.56 -0.20 -3.64
CA ALA A 119 17.92 0.10 -3.23
C ALA A 119 18.40 -0.81 -2.08
N LEU A 120 17.47 -1.30 -1.25
CA LEU A 120 17.75 -2.27 -0.19
C LEU A 120 17.67 -3.73 -0.67
N GLY A 121 17.68 -3.99 -1.98
CA GLY A 121 17.55 -5.35 -2.54
C GLY A 121 16.18 -5.98 -2.29
N GLY A 122 15.13 -5.17 -2.14
CA GLY A 122 13.79 -5.63 -1.76
C GLY A 122 13.54 -5.61 -0.25
N GLY A 123 14.47 -5.09 0.55
CA GLY A 123 14.31 -4.97 1.99
C GLY A 123 13.08 -4.16 2.44
N TYR A 124 12.66 -4.39 3.68
CA TYR A 124 11.55 -3.67 4.30
C TYR A 124 11.92 -2.20 4.58
N VAL A 125 11.06 -1.28 4.18
CA VAL A 125 11.13 0.14 4.49
C VAL A 125 10.01 0.49 5.47
N ALA A 126 10.41 0.91 6.68
CA ALA A 126 9.47 1.30 7.71
C ALA A 126 8.49 2.37 7.21
N GLY A 127 7.19 2.14 7.43
CA GLY A 127 6.14 3.06 7.01
C GLY A 127 5.56 2.77 5.62
N TRP A 128 6.31 2.09 4.74
CA TRP A 128 5.97 1.89 3.34
C TRP A 128 5.77 0.42 2.95
N GLY A 129 6.41 -0.49 3.69
CA GLY A 129 6.38 -1.93 3.41
C GLY A 129 7.62 -2.37 2.63
N GLY A 130 7.51 -3.44 1.86
CA GLY A 130 8.65 -4.14 1.25
C GLY A 130 8.94 -5.46 1.97
N GLY A 131 9.84 -6.27 1.40
CA GLY A 131 10.03 -7.65 1.81
C GLY A 131 10.37 -8.57 0.65
N ALA A 132 10.11 -9.87 0.82
CA ALA A 132 10.37 -10.89 -0.22
C ALA A 132 9.70 -10.57 -1.58
N GLY A 133 8.67 -9.70 -1.61
CA GLY A 133 8.03 -9.21 -2.83
C GLY A 133 8.74 -8.05 -3.53
N ALA A 134 9.89 -7.59 -3.05
CA ALA A 134 10.70 -6.50 -3.62
C ALA A 134 9.91 -5.20 -3.92
N GLY A 135 8.87 -4.92 -3.12
CA GLY A 135 7.99 -3.76 -3.31
C GLY A 135 6.92 -3.95 -4.38
N ALA A 136 6.58 -5.19 -4.76
CA ALA A 136 5.49 -5.49 -5.69
C ALA A 136 4.15 -4.85 -5.26
N GLY A 137 3.88 -4.76 -3.96
CA GLY A 137 2.70 -4.07 -3.45
C GLY A 137 2.71 -2.57 -3.77
N LEU A 138 3.84 -1.90 -3.53
CA LEU A 138 4.02 -0.47 -3.85
C LEU A 138 3.97 -0.22 -5.37
N ALA A 139 4.52 -1.14 -6.17
CA ALA A 139 4.42 -1.07 -7.62
C ALA A 139 2.95 -1.14 -8.09
N ALA A 140 2.18 -2.09 -7.57
CA ALA A 140 0.77 -2.23 -7.89
C ALA A 140 -0.05 -0.99 -7.49
N VAL A 141 0.23 -0.38 -6.33
CA VAL A 141 -0.40 0.88 -5.90
C VAL A 141 -0.02 2.04 -6.84
N SER A 142 1.25 2.13 -7.24
CA SER A 142 1.71 3.12 -8.23
C SER A 142 0.97 2.98 -9.56
N ASP A 143 0.71 1.75 -10.02
CA ASP A 143 -0.03 1.50 -11.26
C ASP A 143 -1.50 1.92 -11.15
N VAL A 144 -2.15 1.69 -10.01
CA VAL A 144 -3.51 2.21 -9.73
C VAL A 144 -3.53 3.73 -9.85
N LEU A 145 -2.55 4.42 -9.26
CA LEU A 145 -2.45 5.88 -9.33
C LEU A 145 -2.21 6.36 -10.76
N ALA A 146 -1.38 5.68 -11.53
CA ALA A 146 -1.17 5.98 -12.95
C ALA A 146 -2.47 5.83 -13.75
N ARG A 147 -3.25 4.79 -13.47
CA ARG A 147 -4.53 4.54 -14.13
C ARG A 147 -5.60 5.56 -13.74
N ALA A 148 -5.65 5.95 -12.46
CA ALA A 148 -6.51 7.02 -11.98
C ALA A 148 -6.18 8.35 -12.67
N ALA A 149 -4.89 8.71 -12.76
CA ALA A 149 -4.44 9.90 -13.47
C ALA A 149 -4.84 9.87 -14.95
N LYS A 150 -4.66 8.74 -15.64
CA LYS A 150 -5.09 8.59 -17.05
C LYS A 150 -6.61 8.77 -17.19
N LEU A 151 -7.38 8.23 -16.25
CA LEU A 151 -8.84 8.35 -16.29
C LEU A 151 -9.27 9.80 -16.13
N ILE A 152 -8.75 10.52 -15.12
CA ILE A 152 -8.96 11.95 -14.92
C ILE A 152 -8.47 12.74 -16.14
N GLN A 153 -7.34 12.37 -16.75
CA GLN A 153 -6.84 13.04 -17.95
C GLN A 153 -7.79 12.87 -19.14
N SER A 154 -8.44 11.73 -19.29
CA SER A 154 -9.34 11.45 -20.40
C SER A 154 -10.77 11.99 -20.23
N LYS A 155 -11.25 12.08 -18.98
CA LYS A 155 -12.69 12.31 -18.67
C LYS A 155 -12.95 13.35 -17.58
N GLY A 156 -11.90 13.86 -16.98
CA GLY A 156 -11.90 14.91 -15.97
C GLY A 156 -11.84 16.29 -16.58
#